data_AF-A0A7C3CVC0-F1
#
_entry.id   AF-A0A7C3CVC0-F1
#
_cell.length_a   1.000
_cell.length_b   1.000
_cell.length_c   1.000
_cell.angle_alpha   90.00
_cell.angle_beta   90.00
_cell.angle_gamma   90.00
#
_symmetry.space_group_name_H-M   'P 1'
#
loop_
_entity.id
_entity.type
_entity.pdbx_description
1 polymer ?
#
loop_
_entity_poly.entity_id
_entity_poly.type
_entity_poly.pdbx_seq_one_letter_code
_entity_poly.pdbx_strand_id
1 'polypeptide(L)'
;LISAEELGITSANIDELAKGTNNPEINRILGTEGELGAMFGLDAQWAYRAIKANGNFGEIFEKNIGENTPLGLSRGLNAQWTEGGLVYSPPFR
;
A
#
# COMPACT_ATOMS: atom_id res chain seq x y z
N LEU A 1 -3.59 -0.06 1.21
CA LEU A 1 -2.75 -1.20 0.74
C LEU A 1 -2.54 -1.18 -0.76
N ILE A 2 -3.60 -1.00 -1.57
CA ILE A 2 -3.48 -0.88 -3.04
C ILE A 2 -2.63 0.33 -3.45
N SER A 3 -2.97 1.55 -3.00
CA SER A 3 -2.12 2.74 -3.30
C SER A 3 -0.71 2.62 -2.73
N ALA A 4 -0.51 1.84 -1.67
CA ALA A 4 0.83 1.60 -1.13
C ALA A 4 1.68 0.82 -2.13
N GLU A 5 1.12 -0.19 -2.79
CA GLU A 5 1.80 -0.92 -3.87
C GLU A 5 2.08 -0.01 -5.07
N GLU A 6 1.07 0.75 -5.51
CA GLU A 6 1.20 1.68 -6.65
C GLU A 6 2.31 2.73 -6.43
N LEU A 7 2.48 3.18 -5.18
CA LEU A 7 3.53 4.14 -4.79
C LEU A 7 4.85 3.48 -4.35
N GLY A 8 4.97 2.16 -4.45
CA GLY A 8 6.19 1.42 -4.07
C GLY A 8 6.48 1.40 -2.56
N ILE A 9 5.49 1.66 -1.72
CA ILE A 9 5.58 1.53 -0.26
C ILE A 9 5.47 0.04 0.10
N THR A 10 6.49 -0.50 0.76
CA THR A 10 6.55 -1.90 1.19
C THR A 10 6.73 -2.00 2.69
N SER A 11 6.46 -3.17 3.29
CA SER A 11 6.75 -3.41 4.71
C SER A 11 8.22 -3.15 5.09
N ALA A 12 9.13 -3.31 4.13
CA ALA A 12 10.57 -3.16 4.30
C ALA A 12 11.05 -1.69 4.26
N ASN A 13 10.48 -0.84 3.40
CA ASN A 13 10.94 0.55 3.24
C ASN A 13 10.09 1.59 4.01
N ILE A 14 8.96 1.17 4.59
CA ILE A 14 7.99 2.10 5.17
C ILE A 14 8.53 2.96 6.30
N ASP A 15 9.47 2.46 7.12
CA ASP A 15 10.05 3.23 8.22
C ASP A 15 10.89 4.40 7.72
N GLU A 16 11.52 4.24 6.55
CA GLU A 16 12.28 5.32 5.91
C GLU A 16 11.34 6.33 5.29
N LEU A 17 10.32 5.87 4.56
CA LEU A 17 9.33 6.75 3.94
C LEU A 17 8.52 7.54 4.97
N ALA A 18 8.29 6.98 6.16
CA ALA A 18 7.60 7.64 7.27
C ALA A 18 8.41 8.79 7.91
N LYS A 19 9.68 8.99 7.54
CA LYS A 19 10.44 10.19 7.91
C LYS A 19 10.04 11.41 7.08
N GLY A 20 9.25 11.21 6.03
CA GLY A 20 8.81 12.23 5.09
C GLY A 20 9.50 12.09 3.74
N THR A 21 8.73 12.34 2.68
CA THR A 21 9.18 12.26 1.29
C THR A 21 8.85 13.55 0.53
N ASN A 22 9.36 13.67 -0.69
CA ASN A 22 8.96 14.73 -1.61
C ASN A 22 7.61 14.44 -2.33
N ASN A 23 6.96 13.30 -2.03
CA ASN A 23 5.67 12.94 -2.59
C ASN A 23 4.55 13.17 -1.54
N PRO A 24 3.69 14.18 -1.72
CA PRO A 24 2.60 14.47 -0.77
C PRO A 24 1.62 13.31 -0.57
N GLU A 25 1.43 12.46 -1.58
CA GLU A 25 0.52 11.32 -1.48
C GLU A 25 1.07 10.23 -0.55
N ILE A 26 2.38 9.96 -0.62
CA ILE A 26 3.06 9.07 0.33
C ILE A 26 2.94 9.64 1.74
N ASN A 27 3.18 10.94 1.89
CA ASN A 27 3.12 11.61 3.20
C ASN A 27 1.71 11.54 3.81
N ARG A 28 0.65 11.71 3.01
CA ARG A 28 -0.75 11.57 3.46
C ARG A 28 -1.10 10.15 3.85
N ILE A 29 -0.70 9.16 3.05
CA ILE A 29 -0.94 7.75 3.34
C ILE A 29 -0.22 7.33 4.64
N LEU A 30 1.01 7.81 4.85
CA LEU A 30 1.80 7.47 6.03
C LEU A 30 1.48 8.34 7.26
N GLY A 31 0.59 9.32 7.12
CA GLY A 31 0.18 10.20 8.22
C GLY A 31 1.24 11.20 8.66
N THR A 32 2.21 11.52 7.80
CA THR A 32 3.19 12.58 8.04
C THR A 32 2.70 13.94 7.53
N GLU A 33 1.57 13.96 6.81
CA GLU A 33 0.88 15.17 6.33
C GLU A 33 -0.64 14.94 6.32
N GLY A 34 -1.42 15.96 6.69
CA GLY A 34 -2.89 15.94 6.59
C GLY A 34 -3.62 15.18 7.70
N GLU A 35 -4.96 15.15 7.61
CA GLU A 35 -5.87 14.64 8.67
C GLU A 35 -6.70 13.43 8.21
N LEU A 36 -6.19 12.67 7.23
CA LEU A 36 -6.89 11.55 6.61
C LEU A 36 -7.35 10.50 7.64
N GLY A 37 -6.51 10.18 8.63
CA GLY A 37 -6.88 9.24 9.69
C GLY A 37 -8.11 9.70 10.47
N ALA A 38 -8.18 10.98 10.83
CA ALA A 38 -9.27 11.55 11.61
C ALA A 38 -10.61 11.49 10.86
N MET A 39 -10.60 11.64 9.53
CA MET A 39 -11.81 11.48 8.69
C MET A 39 -12.41 10.07 8.76
N PHE A 40 -11.58 9.06 9.07
CA PHE A 40 -12.00 7.68 9.30
C PHE A 40 -12.18 7.31 10.78
N GLY A 41 -12.03 8.28 11.70
CA GLY A 41 -12.06 8.02 13.14
C GLY A 41 -10.85 7.23 13.65
N LEU A 42 -9.74 7.26 12.92
CA LEU A 42 -8.48 6.60 13.26
C LEU A 42 -7.39 7.64 13.56
N ASP A 43 -6.30 7.23 14.19
CA ASP A 43 -5.12 8.09 14.30
C ASP A 43 -4.36 8.18 12.98
N ALA A 44 -3.51 9.19 12.84
CA ALA A 44 -2.75 9.46 11.62
C ALA A 44 -1.91 8.26 11.12
N GLN A 45 -1.43 7.39 12.02
CA GLN A 45 -0.54 6.29 11.67
C GLN A 45 -1.26 4.96 11.35
N TRP A 46 -2.58 4.97 11.18
CA TRP A 46 -3.35 3.74 10.92
C TRP A 46 -2.87 2.97 9.70
N ALA A 47 -2.65 3.66 8.58
CA ALA A 47 -2.23 3.04 7.32
C ALA A 47 -0.76 2.61 7.38
N TYR A 48 0.10 3.41 8.04
CA TYR A 48 1.47 3.00 8.35
C TYR A 48 1.48 1.64 9.06
N ARG A 49 0.69 1.47 10.13
CA ARG A 49 0.65 0.19 10.88
C ARG A 49 0.10 -0.96 10.04
N ALA A 50 -0.93 -0.73 9.24
CA ALA A 50 -1.50 -1.77 8.38
C ALA A 50 -0.48 -2.30 7.35
N ILE A 51 0.24 -1.39 6.68
CA ILE A 51 1.26 -1.73 5.70
C ILE A 51 2.49 -2.34 6.39
N LYS A 52 2.90 -1.82 7.56
CA LYS A 52 4.03 -2.38 8.32
C LYS A 52 3.78 -3.83 8.74
N ALA A 53 2.56 -4.15 9.16
CA ALA A 53 2.22 -5.48 9.66
C ALA A 53 2.10 -6.54 8.56
N ASN A 54 1.54 -6.19 7.40
CA ASN A 54 1.18 -7.19 6.37
C ASN A 54 1.82 -6.95 5.00
N GLY A 55 2.48 -5.80 4.79
CA GLY A 55 2.89 -5.33 3.49
C GLY A 55 1.77 -4.66 2.69
N ASN A 56 2.12 -4.20 1.50
CA ASN A 56 1.16 -3.70 0.52
C ASN A 56 0.38 -4.85 -0.15
N PHE A 57 -0.53 -4.51 -1.08
CA PHE A 57 -1.37 -5.52 -1.73
C PHE A 57 -0.56 -6.59 -2.48
N GLY A 58 0.48 -6.19 -3.22
CA GLY A 58 1.36 -7.11 -3.93
C GLY A 58 2.13 -8.06 -3.00
N GLU A 59 2.67 -7.56 -1.88
CA GLU A 59 3.33 -8.38 -0.86
C GLU A 59 2.38 -9.44 -0.26
N ILE A 60 1.13 -9.04 0.03
CA ILE A 60 0.11 -9.94 0.55
C ILE A 60 -0.27 -10.99 -0.50
N PHE A 61 -0.48 -10.58 -1.75
CA PHE A 61 -0.81 -11.49 -2.84
C PHE A 61 0.30 -12.54 -3.00
N GLU A 62 1.54 -12.09 -3.10
CA GLU A 62 2.69 -12.96 -3.37
C GLU A 62 2.94 -13.95 -2.23
N LYS A 63 2.77 -13.50 -0.98
CA LYS A 63 2.93 -14.36 0.19
C LYS A 63 1.89 -15.47 0.28
N ASN A 64 0.66 -15.24 -0.17
CA ASN A 64 -0.47 -16.14 0.12
C ASN A 64 -0.87 -17.01 -1.07
N ILE A 65 -0.88 -16.45 -2.27
CA ILE A 65 -1.39 -17.14 -3.47
C ILE A 65 -0.53 -16.94 -4.72
N GLY A 66 0.55 -16.17 -4.63
CA GLY A 66 1.40 -15.82 -5.76
C GLY A 66 2.25 -16.95 -6.32
N GLU A 67 3.15 -16.59 -7.22
CA GLU A 67 3.92 -17.54 -8.04
C GLU A 67 4.84 -18.42 -7.18
N ASN A 68 5.34 -17.88 -6.06
CA ASN A 68 6.20 -18.62 -5.13
C ASN A 68 5.42 -19.43 -4.08
N THR A 69 4.11 -19.57 -4.22
CA THR A 69 3.26 -20.38 -3.33
C THR A 69 2.84 -21.69 -4.00
N PRO A 70 2.35 -22.69 -3.25
CA PRO A 70 1.80 -23.91 -3.86
C PRO A 70 0.65 -23.69 -4.84
N LEU A 71 -0.03 -22.54 -4.77
CA LEU A 71 -1.10 -22.16 -5.71
C LEU A 71 -0.54 -21.60 -7.03
N GLY A 72 0.62 -20.93 -6.98
CA GLY A 72 1.35 -20.50 -8.17
C GLY A 72 0.59 -19.53 -9.08
N LEU A 73 -0.26 -18.65 -8.52
CA LEU A 73 -1.07 -17.76 -9.35
C LEU A 73 -0.27 -16.54 -9.80
N SER A 74 -0.30 -16.26 -11.10
CA SER A 74 0.11 -14.96 -11.62
C SER A 74 -0.93 -13.89 -11.29
N ARG A 75 -0.52 -12.62 -11.34
CA ARG A 75 -1.39 -11.49 -10.96
C ARG A 75 -2.66 -11.38 -11.81
N GLY A 76 -2.54 -11.55 -13.14
CA GLY A 76 -3.67 -11.47 -14.06
C GLY A 76 -4.52 -10.21 -13.83
N LEU A 77 -5.84 -10.38 -13.68
CA LEU A 77 -6.75 -9.27 -13.40
C LEU A 77 -6.51 -8.59 -12.03
N ASN A 78 -5.79 -9.24 -11.11
CA ASN A 78 -5.39 -8.67 -9.82
C ASN A 78 -4.10 -7.84 -9.91
N ALA A 79 -3.53 -7.64 -11.10
CA ALA A 79 -2.45 -6.67 -11.30
C ALA A 79 -2.95 -5.24 -11.06
N GLN A 80 -2.02 -4.31 -10.86
CA GLN A 80 -2.33 -2.89 -10.81
C GLN A 80 -2.95 -2.44 -12.14
N TRP A 81 -3.83 -1.44 -12.08
CA TRP A 81 -4.46 -0.87 -13.28
C TRP A 81 -3.43 -0.33 -14.28
N THR A 82 -2.30 0.18 -13.80
CA THR A 82 -1.15 0.64 -14.62
C THR A 82 -0.37 -0.50 -15.28
N GLU A 83 -0.56 -1.72 -14.81
CA GLU A 83 0.11 -2.94 -15.28
C GLU A 83 -0.85 -3.86 -16.05
N GLY A 84 -2.00 -3.34 -16.49
CA GLY A 84 -2.99 -4.08 -17.27
C GLY A 84 -3.99 -4.90 -16.46
N GLY A 85 -4.02 -4.74 -15.13
CA GLY A 85 -5.04 -5.33 -14.26
C GLY A 85 -6.23 -4.42 -13.99
N LEU A 86 -7.05 -4.81 -13.01
CA LEU A 86 -8.29 -4.10 -12.63
C LEU A 86 -8.24 -3.48 -11.24
N VAL A 87 -7.15 -3.70 -10.49
CA VAL A 87 -7.04 -3.23 -9.12
C VAL A 87 -6.67 -1.75 -9.14
N TYR A 88 -7.59 -0.93 -8.67
CA TYR A 88 -7.46 0.52 -8.58
C TYR A 88 -7.96 1.00 -7.22
N SER A 89 -7.22 1.93 -6.60
CA SER A 89 -7.67 2.64 -5.41
C SER A 89 -7.99 4.08 -5.79
N PRO A 90 -9.12 4.65 -5.30
CA PRO A 90 -9.32 6.07 -5.35
C PRO A 90 -8.14 6.82 -4.70
N PRO A 91 -7.80 8.02 -5.19
CA PRO A 91 -6.68 8.79 -4.67
C PRO A 91 -6.95 9.29 -3.26
N PHE A 92 -5.92 9.31 -2.42
CA PHE A 92 -5.99 9.81 -1.05
C PHE A 92 -5.83 11.34 -1.05
N ARG A 93 -6.96 12.05 -1.15
CA ARG A 93 -7.05 13.52 -1.23
C ARG A 93 -8.10 14.07 -0.29
#